data_AF-A0A524MPL1-F1
#
_entry.id   AF-A0A524MPL1-F1
#
_cell.length_a   1.000
_cell.length_b   1.000
_cell.length_c   1.000
_cell.angle_alpha   90.00
_cell.angle_beta   90.00
_cell.angle_gamma   90.00
#
_symmetry.space_group_name_H-M   'P 1'
#
loop_
_entity.id
_entity.type
_entity.pdbx_description
1 polymer ?
#
loop_
_entity_poly.entity_id
_entity_poly.type
_entity_poly.pdbx_seq_one_letter_code
_entity_poly.pdbx_strand_id
1 'polypeptide(L)' 'MSVVKIVELIGSSPNSWEEAAGNAVKEAAKTIRSIKGVDVKSFTAKVK' A
#
# COMPACT_ATOMS: atom_id res chain seq x y z
N MET A 1 -24.91 -5.48 9.50
CA MET A 1 -23.91 -4.42 9.77
C MET A 1 -22.65 -4.76 8.99
N SER A 2 -22.16 -3.89 8.11
CA SER A 2 -20.93 -4.12 7.35
C SER A 2 -19.71 -3.72 8.18
N VAL A 3 -18.75 -4.63 8.34
CA VAL A 3 -17.48 -4.39 9.05
C VAL A 3 -16.37 -4.26 8.02
N VAL A 4 -15.52 -3.25 8.16
CA VAL A 4 -14.35 -3.03 7.30
C VAL A 4 -13.06 -3.19 8.11
N LYS A 5 -12.04 -3.77 7.48
CA LYS A 5 -10.70 -3.89 8.05
C LYS A 5 -9.80 -2.89 7.37
N ILE A 6 -9.25 -1.96 8.15
CA ILE A 6 -8.22 -1.02 7.69
C ILE A 6 -6.87 -1.55 8.16
N VAL A 7 -5.89 -1.59 7.26
CA VAL A 7 -4.50 -1.95 7.54
C VAL A 7 -3.59 -0.89 6.96
N GLU A 8 -2.47 -0.64 7.63
CA GLU A 8 -1.46 0.32 7.19
C GLU A 8 -0.19 -0.43 6.77
N LEU A 9 0.34 -0.07 5.61
CA LEU A 9 1.44 -0.75 4.95
C LEU A 9 2.38 0.29 4.35
N ILE A 10 3.68 -0.02 4.35
CA ILE A 10 4.70 0.81 3.71
C ILE A 10 5.26 0.04 2.53
N GLY A 11 5.02 0.57 1.33
CA GLY A 11 5.64 0.08 0.10
C GLY A 11 6.90 0.88 -0.23
N SER A 12 7.83 0.25 -0.93
CA SER A 12 9.04 0.90 -1.44
C SER A 12 9.28 0.53 -2.90
N SER A 13 9.88 1.46 -3.63
CA SER A 13 10.39 1.25 -4.98
C SER A 13 11.59 2.18 -5.20
N PRO A 14 12.60 1.74 -5.98
CA PRO A 14 13.68 2.61 -6.44
C PRO A 14 13.26 3.60 -7.55
N ASN A 15 12.12 3.39 -8.22
CA ASN A 15 11.76 4.13 -9.43
C ASN A 15 10.73 5.23 -9.16
N SER A 16 9.62 4.92 -8.51
CA SER A 16 8.54 5.91 -8.28
C SER A 16 7.65 5.56 -7.08
N TRP A 17 6.88 6.55 -6.62
CA TRP A 17 5.93 6.37 -5.52
C TRP A 17 4.71 5.54 -5.94
N GLU A 18 4.27 5.62 -7.20
CA GLU A 18 3.18 4.81 -7.75
C GLU A 18 3.55 3.33 -7.74
N GLU A 19 4.79 3.00 -8.13
CA GLU A 19 5.27 1.63 -8.05
C GLU A 19 5.38 1.16 -6.60
N ALA A 20 5.85 2.01 -5.68
CA ALA A 20 5.90 1.70 -4.26
C ALA A 20 4.51 1.37 -3.70
N ALA A 21 3.49 2.18 -4.02
CA ALA A 21 2.11 1.92 -3.65
C ALA A 21 1.60 0.61 -4.27
N GLY A 22 1.86 0.39 -5.56
CA GLY A 22 1.52 -0.86 -6.26
C GLY A 22 2.14 -2.10 -5.62
N ASN A 23 3.40 -2.02 -5.18
CA ASN A 23 4.09 -3.10 -4.48
C ASN A 23 3.44 -3.42 -3.13
N ALA A 24 3.07 -2.40 -2.34
CA ALA A 24 2.35 -2.61 -1.09
C ALA A 24 1.02 -3.34 -1.30
N VAL A 25 0.25 -2.95 -2.33
CA VAL A 25 -1.02 -3.60 -2.66
C VAL A 25 -0.83 -5.03 -3.13
N LYS A 26 0.16 -5.28 -4.00
CA LYS A 26 0.48 -6.63 -4.47
C LYS A 26 0.86 -7.55 -3.31
N GLU A 27 1.66 -7.08 -2.37
CA GLU A 27 2.06 -7.87 -1.20
C GLU A 27 0.86 -8.15 -0.28
N ALA A 28 0.03 -7.12 -0.03
CA ALA A 28 -1.19 -7.26 0.76
C ALA A 28 -2.16 -8.28 0.14
N ALA A 29 -2.32 -8.25 -1.19
CA ALA A 29 -3.24 -9.12 -1.93
C ALA A 29 -2.92 -10.62 -1.82
N LYS A 30 -1.69 -10.98 -1.43
CA LYS A 30 -1.32 -12.38 -1.18
C LYS A 30 -2.06 -12.98 0.03
N THR A 31 -2.45 -12.14 1.00
CA THR A 31 -3.05 -12.59 2.27
C THR A 31 -4.42 -11.97 2.54
N ILE A 32 -4.64 -10.74 2.08
CA ILE A 32 -5.87 -9.99 2.26
C ILE A 32 -6.67 -10.05 0.96
N ARG A 33 -7.85 -10.67 1.02
CA ARG A 33 -8.77 -10.76 -0.11
C ARG A 33 -9.71 -9.55 -0.14
N SER A 34 -10.25 -9.25 -1.33
CA SER A 34 -11.29 -8.23 -1.52
C SER A 34 -10.87 -6.81 -1.14
N ILE A 35 -9.62 -6.41 -1.43
CA ILE A 35 -9.16 -5.02 -1.31
C ILE A 35 -9.99 -4.15 -2.26
N LYS A 36 -10.65 -3.11 -1.75
CA LYS A 36 -11.55 -2.22 -2.51
C LYS A 36 -10.93 -0.89 -2.91
N GLY A 37 -9.91 -0.45 -2.18
CA GLY A 37 -9.26 0.82 -2.39
C GLY A 37 -8.08 0.96 -1.43
N VAL A 38 -7.21 1.91 -1.73
CA VAL A 38 -6.01 2.25 -0.95
C VAL A 38 -5.92 3.76 -0.93
N ASP A 39 -5.70 4.32 0.25
CA ASP A 39 -5.44 5.74 0.44
C ASP A 39 -3.96 5.93 0.81
N VAL A 40 -3.27 6.81 0.08
CA VAL A 40 -1.88 7.12 0.37
C VAL A 40 -1.82 8.22 1.42
N LYS A 41 -1.37 7.87 2.64
CA LYS A 41 -1.25 8.83 3.75
C LYS A 41 -0.04 9.76 3.64
N SER A 42 1.11 9.25 3.20
CA SER A 42 2.36 10.01 3.19
C SER A 42 3.37 9.45 2.20
N PHE A 43 4.18 10.34 1.63
CA PHE A 43 5.34 9.98 0.81
C PHE A 43 6.61 10.21 1.60
N THR A 44 7.48 9.19 1.65
CA THR A 44 8.79 9.27 2.29
C THR A 44 9.86 8.91 1.28
N ALA A 45 10.86 9.77 1.11
CA ALA A 45 12.02 9.52 0.27
C ALA A 45 13.29 9.52 1.14
N LYS A 46 14.14 8.52 0.96
CA LYS A 46 15.45 8.49 1.61
C LYS A 46 16.46 9.16 0.69
N VAL A 47 16.96 10.32 1.10
CA VAL A 47 18.03 11.06 0.41
C VAL A 47 19.38 10.68 1.06
N LYS A 48 20.44 10.62 0.26
CA LYS A 48 21.80 10.30 0.72
C LYS A 48 22.62 11.57 0.90
#